data_AF-A0A3A4W7B7-F1
#
_entry.id   AF-A0A3A4W7B7-F1
#
_cell.length_a   1.000
_cell.length_b   1.000
_cell.length_c   1.000
_cell.angle_alpha   90.00
_cell.angle_beta   90.00
_cell.angle_gamma   90.00
#
_symmetry.space_group_name_H-M   'P 1'
#
loop_
_entity.id
_entity.type
_entity.pdbx_description
1 polymer ?
#
loop_
_entity_poly.entity_id
_entity_poly.type
_entity_poly.pdbx_seq_one_letter_code
_entity_poly.pdbx_strand_id
1 'polypeptide(L)'
;MDVEETIDRMPDASAPAYVRHGEHIDTIDTVDRVFEAQRRLSFTYGAIFFLVTLAIPAGSVWWKDWYATPIWGGFTMNYLFVSLLYYVFLWAMAWTYSKKADALDERLMHLADEVEAQLGAEVDSVDTETLVKEEV
;
A
#
# COMPACT_ATOMS: atom_id res chain seq x y z
N MET A 1 -3.71 50.19 -26.11
CA MET A 1 -2.92 49.30 -25.22
C MET A 1 -3.95 48.80 -24.23
N ASP A 2 -4.62 47.74 -24.63
CA ASP A 2 -5.89 47.30 -24.07
C ASP A 2 -5.67 45.92 -23.46
N VAL A 3 -5.92 45.85 -22.16
CA VAL A 3 -5.50 44.77 -21.24
C VAL A 3 -6.47 43.57 -21.29
N GLU A 4 -7.50 43.61 -22.14
CA GLU A 4 -8.51 42.55 -22.23
C GLU A 4 -8.15 41.42 -23.21
N GLU A 5 -7.18 41.59 -24.11
CA GLU A 5 -6.80 40.54 -25.07
C GLU A 5 -5.89 39.46 -24.46
N THR A 6 -5.41 39.66 -23.23
CA THR A 6 -4.47 38.73 -22.57
C THR A 6 -5.15 37.70 -21.66
N ILE A 7 -6.48 37.70 -21.57
CA ILE A 7 -7.27 36.72 -20.78
C ILE A 7 -8.01 35.73 -21.70
N ASP A 8 -7.40 35.35 -22.83
CA ASP A 8 -7.93 34.28 -23.71
C ASP A 8 -6.89 33.17 -23.97
N ARG A 9 -5.80 33.14 -23.19
CA ARG A 9 -4.75 32.12 -23.29
C ARG A 9 -4.44 31.49 -21.93
N MET A 10 -5.48 31.05 -21.24
CA MET A 10 -5.31 29.97 -20.26
C MET A 10 -5.69 28.66 -20.95
N PRO A 11 -4.73 27.81 -21.33
CA PRO A 11 -5.04 26.41 -21.59
C PRO A 11 -5.62 25.83 -20.29
N ASP A 12 -6.87 25.40 -20.38
CA ASP A 12 -7.43 24.26 -19.65
C ASP A 12 -6.86 24.02 -18.23
N ALA A 13 -7.59 24.49 -17.22
CA ALA A 13 -7.38 24.17 -15.81
C ALA A 13 -7.78 22.72 -15.44
N SER A 14 -7.58 21.75 -16.33
CA SER A 14 -7.74 20.31 -16.09
C SER A 14 -6.55 19.46 -16.57
N ALA A 15 -5.43 20.07 -16.95
CA ALA A 15 -4.19 19.33 -17.14
C ALA A 15 -3.67 18.82 -15.79
N PRO A 16 -3.45 17.50 -15.60
CA PRO A 16 -2.86 16.97 -14.36
C PRO A 16 -1.51 17.65 -14.15
N ALA A 17 -1.35 18.29 -12.99
CA ALA A 17 -0.15 19.06 -12.67
C ALA A 17 1.04 18.11 -12.50
N TYR A 18 1.82 17.91 -13.57
CA TYR A 18 3.09 17.18 -13.53
C TYR A 18 4.15 18.05 -12.82
N VAL A 19 4.55 17.69 -11.61
CA VAL A 19 5.64 18.38 -10.89
C VAL A 19 6.90 17.55 -11.02
N ARG A 20 7.78 17.93 -11.95
CA ARG A 20 9.08 17.28 -12.18
C ARG A 20 10.06 17.65 -11.05
N HIS A 21 10.45 16.70 -10.21
CA HIS A 21 11.56 16.85 -9.24
C HIS A 21 12.69 15.88 -9.66
N GLY A 22 13.66 16.36 -10.44
CA GLY A 22 14.78 15.54 -10.91
C GLY A 22 14.40 14.47 -11.94
N GLU A 23 15.09 13.32 -11.91
CA GLU A 23 14.93 12.15 -12.80
C GLU A 23 13.64 11.33 -12.50
N HIS A 24 12.71 11.86 -11.70
CA HIS A 24 11.42 11.22 -11.45
C HIS A 24 10.28 12.20 -11.76
N ILE A 25 9.39 11.79 -12.65
CA ILE A 25 8.10 12.45 -12.88
C ILE A 25 7.08 11.77 -11.95
N ASP A 26 6.92 12.32 -10.75
CA ASP A 26 5.91 11.87 -9.81
C ASP A 26 4.53 12.36 -10.25
N THR A 27 3.69 11.46 -10.77
CA THR A 27 2.26 11.74 -11.01
C THR A 27 1.47 11.44 -9.73
N ILE A 28 0.71 12.43 -9.22
CA ILE A 28 -0.11 12.33 -8.00
C ILE A 28 -1.02 11.08 -7.99
N ASP A 29 -1.56 10.69 -9.15
CA ASP A 29 -2.43 9.50 -9.29
C ASP A 29 -1.71 8.17 -9.04
N THR A 30 -0.41 8.10 -9.29
CA THR A 30 0.39 6.90 -9.03
C THR A 30 0.53 6.68 -7.53
N VAL A 31 0.77 7.75 -6.78
CA VAL A 31 0.95 7.73 -5.32
C VAL A 31 -0.32 7.26 -4.60
N ASP A 32 -1.51 7.69 -5.04
CA ASP A 32 -2.78 7.30 -4.42
C ASP A 32 -3.09 5.80 -4.60
N ARG A 33 -2.75 5.22 -5.76
CA ARG A 33 -2.90 3.77 -5.99
C ARG A 33 -1.95 2.94 -5.11
N VAL A 34 -0.73 3.43 -4.89
CA VAL A 34 0.22 2.83 -3.96
C VAL A 34 -0.31 2.87 -2.52
N PHE A 35 -0.86 4.01 -2.11
CA PHE A 35 -1.41 4.16 -0.77
C PHE A 35 -2.64 3.30 -0.51
N GLU A 36 -3.52 3.10 -1.49
CA GLU A 36 -4.69 2.24 -1.32
C GLU A 36 -4.30 0.76 -1.13
N ALA A 37 -3.37 0.26 -1.96
CA ALA A 37 -2.90 -1.12 -1.89
C ALA A 37 -2.16 -1.42 -0.58
N GLN A 38 -1.28 -0.51 -0.16
CA GLN A 38 -0.49 -0.65 1.06
C GLN A 38 -1.37 -0.53 2.31
N ARG A 39 -2.39 0.35 2.30
CA ARG A 39 -3.34 0.52 3.40
C ARG A 39 -4.23 -0.70 3.60
N ARG A 40 -4.65 -1.37 2.51
CA ARG A 40 -5.47 -2.60 2.58
C ARG A 40 -4.73 -3.77 3.22
N LEU A 41 -3.42 -3.89 2.96
CA LEU A 41 -2.57 -4.91 3.58
C LEU A 41 -2.42 -4.67 5.08
N SER A 42 -1.98 -3.47 5.49
CA SER A 42 -1.80 -3.13 6.91
C SER A 42 -3.11 -3.24 7.71
N PHE A 43 -4.24 -2.84 7.13
CA PHE A 43 -5.55 -2.94 7.79
C PHE A 43 -5.99 -4.39 8.00
N THR A 44 -5.79 -5.26 7.00
CA THR A 44 -6.19 -6.68 7.08
C THR A 44 -5.37 -7.42 8.14
N TYR A 45 -4.04 -7.23 8.15
CA TYR A 45 -3.16 -7.84 9.16
C TYR A 45 -3.43 -7.29 10.55
N GLY A 46 -3.67 -5.97 10.67
CA GLY A 46 -4.08 -5.34 11.92
C GLY A 46 -5.41 -5.88 12.46
N ALA A 47 -6.40 -6.07 11.59
CA ALA A 47 -7.70 -6.64 11.95
C ALA A 47 -7.58 -8.09 12.41
N ILE A 48 -6.79 -8.92 11.71
CA ILE A 48 -6.55 -10.32 12.11
C ILE A 48 -5.85 -10.39 13.46
N PHE A 49 -4.78 -9.60 13.65
CA PHE A 49 -4.07 -9.51 14.91
C PHE A 49 -5.04 -9.12 16.03
N PHE A 50 -5.80 -8.04 15.84
CA PHE A 50 -6.75 -7.55 16.83
C PHE A 50 -7.81 -8.60 17.18
N LEU A 51 -8.37 -9.28 16.17
CA LEU A 51 -9.40 -10.30 16.36
C LEU A 51 -8.86 -11.49 17.15
N VAL A 52 -7.66 -11.98 16.84
CA VAL A 52 -7.03 -13.10 17.57
C VAL A 52 -6.66 -12.67 19.00
N THR A 53 -6.09 -11.48 19.18
CA THR A 53 -5.77 -10.93 20.49
C THR A 53 -7.02 -10.74 21.34
N LEU A 54 -8.16 -10.36 20.75
CA LEU A 54 -9.44 -10.22 21.45
C LEU A 54 -10.12 -11.59 21.70
N ALA A 55 -9.89 -12.57 20.84
CA ALA A 55 -10.44 -13.92 20.99
C ALA A 55 -9.93 -14.62 22.26
N ILE A 56 -8.70 -14.33 22.70
CA ILE A 56 -8.10 -14.90 23.92
C ILE A 56 -8.87 -14.49 25.21
N PRO A 57 -9.03 -13.18 25.53
CA PRO A 57 -9.82 -12.76 26.68
C PRO A 57 -11.30 -13.10 26.52
N ALA A 58 -11.86 -12.99 25.31
CA ALA A 58 -13.23 -13.42 25.01
C ALA A 58 -13.46 -14.89 25.39
N GLY A 59 -12.61 -15.79 24.89
CA GLY A 59 -12.67 -17.22 25.20
C GLY A 59 -12.48 -17.49 26.69
N SER A 60 -11.64 -16.71 27.36
CA SER A 60 -11.40 -16.81 28.81
C SER A 60 -12.61 -16.41 29.66
N VAL A 61 -13.45 -15.49 29.18
CA VAL A 61 -14.69 -15.07 29.88
C VAL A 61 -15.81 -16.07 29.66
N TRP A 62 -15.99 -16.56 28.44
CA TRP A 62 -17.13 -17.42 28.09
C TRP A 62 -16.91 -18.91 28.39
N TRP A 63 -15.67 -19.37 28.45
CA TRP A 63 -15.37 -20.80 28.62
C TRP A 63 -14.48 -21.04 29.85
N LYS A 64 -15.10 -21.30 31.01
CA LYS A 64 -14.35 -21.60 32.24
C LYS A 64 -13.39 -22.77 32.06
N ASP A 65 -13.82 -23.82 31.36
CA ASP A 65 -13.02 -25.04 31.16
C ASP A 65 -11.75 -24.78 30.32
N TRP A 66 -11.74 -23.74 29.47
CA TRP A 66 -10.58 -23.33 28.68
C TRP A 66 -9.40 -22.89 29.54
N TYR A 67 -9.68 -22.14 30.61
CA TYR A 67 -8.66 -21.59 31.50
C TYR A 67 -8.50 -22.39 32.80
N ALA A 68 -9.56 -23.00 33.31
CA ALA A 68 -9.61 -23.54 34.67
C ALA A 68 -9.36 -25.06 34.75
N THR A 69 -9.27 -25.78 33.62
CA THR A 69 -9.06 -27.24 33.63
C THR A 69 -7.56 -27.56 33.50
N PRO A 70 -6.87 -27.96 34.58
CA PRO A 70 -5.50 -28.42 34.50
C PRO A 70 -5.45 -29.80 33.86
N ILE A 71 -4.65 -29.92 32.80
CA ILE A 71 -4.41 -31.16 32.06
C ILE A 71 -3.28 -31.94 32.75
N TRP A 72 -2.20 -31.25 33.17
CA TRP A 72 -1.07 -31.88 33.83
C TRP A 72 -0.25 -30.88 34.65
N GLY A 73 -0.11 -31.10 35.96
CA GLY A 73 0.77 -30.27 36.82
C GLY A 73 0.44 -28.77 36.87
N GLY A 74 -0.81 -28.38 36.60
CA GLY A 74 -1.23 -26.97 36.49
C GLY A 74 -1.19 -26.39 35.06
N PHE A 75 -0.79 -27.20 34.07
CA PHE A 75 -0.81 -26.86 32.66
C PHE A 75 -2.25 -26.87 32.13
N THR A 76 -2.78 -25.73 31.71
CA THR A 76 -4.14 -25.59 31.16
C THR A 76 -4.08 -25.38 29.65
N MET A 77 -5.20 -25.61 28.96
CA MET A 77 -5.28 -25.39 27.50
C MET A 77 -4.98 -23.92 27.15
N ASN A 78 -5.49 -22.99 27.96
CA ASN A 78 -5.17 -21.57 27.86
C ASN A 78 -3.66 -21.30 28.02
N TYR A 79 -3.00 -21.98 28.97
CA TYR A 79 -1.56 -21.82 29.16
C TYR A 79 -0.77 -22.24 27.92
N LEU A 80 -1.07 -23.40 27.32
CA LEU A 80 -0.44 -23.84 26.06
C LEU A 80 -0.68 -22.83 24.93
N PHE A 81 -1.90 -22.32 24.84
CA PHE A 81 -2.26 -21.38 23.78
C PHE A 81 -1.49 -20.07 23.89
N VAL A 82 -1.48 -19.45 25.09
CA VAL A 82 -0.83 -18.15 25.30
C VAL A 82 0.70 -18.27 25.32
N SER A 83 1.24 -19.32 25.94
CA SER A 83 2.70 -19.46 26.10
C SER A 83 3.42 -19.95 24.83
N LEU A 84 2.76 -20.76 24.00
CA LEU A 84 3.39 -21.36 22.83
C LEU A 84 2.67 -20.99 21.52
N LEU A 85 1.39 -21.33 21.39
CA LEU A 85 0.68 -21.15 20.11
C LEU A 85 0.58 -19.68 19.71
N TYR A 86 0.41 -18.77 20.67
CA TYR A 86 0.36 -17.34 20.40
C TYR A 86 1.70 -16.83 19.88
N TYR A 87 2.82 -17.29 20.43
CA TYR A 87 4.15 -16.97 19.89
C TYR A 87 4.35 -17.52 18.47
N VAL A 88 3.94 -18.76 18.22
CA VAL A 88 3.99 -19.35 16.87
C VAL A 88 3.11 -18.57 15.90
N PHE A 89 1.93 -18.10 16.35
CA PHE A 89 1.05 -17.24 15.57
C PHE A 89 1.70 -15.90 15.24
N LEU A 90 2.31 -15.22 16.22
CA LEU A 90 3.01 -13.96 15.99
C LEU A 90 4.18 -14.13 15.02
N TRP A 91 4.94 -15.22 15.17
CA TRP A 91 6.03 -15.56 14.27
C TRP A 91 5.52 -15.81 12.84
N ALA A 92 4.46 -16.60 12.69
CA ALA A 92 3.85 -16.85 11.39
C ALA A 92 3.30 -15.56 10.76
N MET A 93 2.67 -14.69 11.54
CA MET A 93 2.19 -13.38 11.09
C MET A 93 3.35 -12.50 10.62
N ALA A 94 4.44 -12.42 11.37
CA ALA A 94 5.64 -11.67 10.98
C ALA A 94 6.25 -12.22 9.68
N TRP A 95 6.37 -13.54 9.57
CA TRP A 95 6.88 -14.20 8.36
C TRP A 95 5.98 -13.95 7.14
N THR A 96 4.66 -14.07 7.31
CA THR A 96 3.69 -13.86 6.23
C THR A 96 3.66 -12.39 5.80
N TYR A 97 3.76 -11.46 6.77
CA TYR A 97 3.84 -10.03 6.51
C TYR A 97 5.09 -9.69 5.69
N SER A 98 6.27 -10.20 6.07
CA SER A 98 7.51 -10.00 5.31
C SER A 98 7.34 -10.43 3.85
N LYS A 99 6.85 -11.65 3.60
CA LYS A 99 6.64 -12.16 2.24
C LYS A 99 5.64 -11.32 1.42
N LYS A 100 4.65 -10.72 2.08
CA LYS A 100 3.62 -9.92 1.42
C LYS A 100 4.07 -8.49 1.17
N ALA A 101 4.93 -7.95 2.04
CA ALA A 101 5.61 -6.69 1.82
C ALA A 101 6.55 -6.82 0.61
N ASP A 102 7.39 -7.86 0.57
CA ASP A 102 8.30 -8.11 -0.55
C ASP A 102 7.55 -8.21 -1.90
N ALA A 103 6.42 -8.92 -1.92
CA ALA A 103 5.58 -9.05 -3.12
C ALA A 103 4.85 -7.75 -3.52
N LEU A 104 4.64 -6.83 -2.57
CA LEU A 104 4.08 -5.52 -2.86
C LEU A 104 5.17 -4.60 -3.41
N ASP A 105 6.34 -4.58 -2.79
CA ASP A 105 7.50 -3.78 -3.22
C ASP A 105 7.92 -4.15 -4.65
N GLU A 106 7.97 -5.44 -4.99
CA GLU A 106 8.27 -5.90 -6.36
C GLU A 106 7.23 -5.43 -7.38
N ARG A 107 5.94 -5.44 -7.02
CA ARG A 107 4.88 -4.91 -7.89
C ARG A 107 4.99 -3.40 -8.07
N LEU A 108 5.41 -2.69 -7.02
CA LEU A 108 5.60 -1.24 -7.08
C LEU A 108 6.78 -0.87 -7.99
N MET A 109 7.88 -1.62 -7.95
CA MET A 109 9.01 -1.44 -8.87
C MET A 109 8.57 -1.59 -10.33
N HIS A 110 7.85 -2.66 -10.67
CA HIS A 110 7.40 -2.86 -12.05
C HIS A 110 6.40 -1.78 -12.53
N LEU A 111 5.53 -1.29 -11.66
CA LEU A 111 4.62 -0.20 -12.00
C LEU A 111 5.36 1.12 -12.22
N ALA A 112 6.42 1.40 -11.45
CA ALA A 112 7.26 2.58 -11.66
C ALA A 112 7.98 2.51 -13.02
N ASP A 113 8.59 1.36 -13.35
CA ASP A 113 9.28 1.14 -14.62
C ASP A 113 8.33 1.28 -15.83
N GLU A 114 7.12 0.72 -15.76
CA GLU A 114 6.12 0.81 -16.84
C GLU A 114 5.63 2.25 -17.05
N VAL A 115 5.45 3.01 -15.97
CA VAL A 115 5.04 4.41 -16.02
C VAL A 115 6.14 5.28 -16.60
N GLU A 116 7.40 5.08 -16.20
CA GLU A 116 8.56 5.78 -16.75
C GLU A 116 8.71 5.52 -18.27
N ALA A 117 8.51 4.27 -18.71
CA ALA A 117 8.56 3.91 -20.12
C ALA A 117 7.44 4.58 -20.94
N GLN A 118 6.21 4.64 -20.41
CA GLN A 118 5.08 5.29 -21.09
C GLN A 118 5.27 6.82 -21.17
N LEU A 119 5.72 7.44 -20.07
CA LEU A 119 6.03 8.87 -20.03
C LEU A 119 7.17 9.22 -20.98
N GLY A 120 8.23 8.40 -21.03
CA GLY A 120 9.33 8.58 -21.97
C GLY A 120 8.85 8.53 -23.43
N ALA A 121 8.00 7.57 -23.76
CA ALA A 121 7.45 7.42 -25.11
C ALA A 121 6.48 8.56 -25.51
N GLU A 122 5.71 9.08 -24.56
CA GLU A 122 4.81 10.21 -24.77
C GLU A 122 5.56 11.54 -24.92
N VAL A 123 6.63 11.75 -24.15
CA VAL A 123 7.50 12.93 -24.31
C VAL A 123 8.21 12.91 -25.66
N ASP A 124 8.74 11.75 -26.07
CA ASP A 124 9.45 11.61 -27.35
C ASP A 124 8.50 11.81 -28.55
N SER A 125 7.23 11.40 -28.42
CA SER A 125 6.21 11.62 -29.46
C SER A 125 5.78 13.09 -29.55
N VAL A 126 5.65 13.78 -28.41
CA VAL A 126 5.35 15.22 -28.35
C VAL A 126 6.50 16.05 -28.92
N ASP A 127 7.76 15.77 -28.55
CA ASP A 127 8.91 16.48 -29.12
C ASP A 127 9.02 16.26 -30.63
N THR A 128 8.78 15.03 -31.11
CA THR A 128 8.78 14.72 -32.55
C THR A 128 7.66 15.46 -33.29
N GLU A 129 6.44 15.53 -32.74
CA GLU A 129 5.33 16.25 -33.36
C GLU A 129 5.55 17.78 -33.36
N THR A 130 6.23 18.31 -32.35
CA THR A 130 6.54 19.74 -32.22
C THR A 130 7.62 20.17 -33.23
N LEU A 131 8.67 19.35 -33.40
CA LEU A 131 9.71 19.59 -34.41
C LEU A 131 9.15 19.51 -35.84
N VAL A 132 8.25 18.56 -36.11
CA VAL A 132 7.60 18.43 -37.44
C VAL A 132 6.70 19.63 -37.77
N LYS A 133 6.11 20.29 -36.78
CA LYS A 133 5.28 21.49 -36.98
C LYS A 133 6.08 22.79 -37.17
N GLU A 134 7.35 22.84 -36.77
CA GLU A 134 8.22 24.01 -37.03
C GLU A 134 8.90 23.99 -38.41
N GLU A 135 9.01 22.82 -39.06
CA GLU A 135 9.63 22.69 -40.39
C GLU A 135 8.66 22.88 -41.59
N VAL A 136 7.38 23.17 -41.35
CA VAL A 136 6.34 23.38 -42.41
C VAL A 136 5.73 24.78 -42.31
#